data_AF-W9WZG0-F1
#
_entry.id   AF-W9WZG0-F1
#
_cell.length_a   1.000
_cell.length_b   1.000
_cell.length_c   1.000
_cell.angle_alpha   90.00
_cell.angle_beta   90.00
_cell.angle_gamma   90.00
#
_symmetry.space_group_name_H-M   'P 1'
#
loop_
_entity.id
_entity.type
_entity.pdbx_description
1 polymer ?
#
loop_
_entity_poly.entity_id
_entity_poly.type
_entity_poly.pdbx_seq_one_letter_code
_entity_poly.pdbx_strand_id
1 'polypeptide(L)'
;MTDGAVKFIFPTRQGPPPQDHGLSEKERRSHAARVGHLGKSRAASGPSAIHHSAPRSQAIYRMHLPRRRHTSSPSFGYNVSSNSSSNFKSESTCDSSSDEERRPTPPIVVLKGNSDPFATLSVVVTPLVNQVLTFMREALYPNLYFNPFFRRLYGDSNGPINVLHDSSWLPAQTARQGWGFAAGSLNSEGQALACIASFLHNMATLLPEDGRLKMSRQALILTTKSSELLRKSLENTPSTGGGKSMLLQDQGLITHVFWLFRAAVYSDNSPSVAVHGKVLAGSMMQGFNDGIVDHLMIIQAINDDCDDASKITRRTHFDPDWYRLTVKPIWALAEQILPPIPETAFANVNPAIEIPELRRLFIASRHQAAFGEDGMQVSDEAWGPPEQKELAFAWFVTQSKYLMAKVLQI
;
A
#
# COMPACT_ATOMS: atom_id res chain seq x y z
N MET A 1 7.03 33.20 -23.50
CA MET A 1 6.76 32.15 -22.48
C MET A 1 5.69 31.27 -23.08
N THR A 2 6.10 30.14 -23.63
CA THR A 2 5.25 29.22 -24.39
C THR A 2 4.47 28.33 -23.45
N ASP A 3 3.16 28.31 -23.65
CA ASP A 3 2.15 27.53 -22.93
C ASP A 3 2.37 26.03 -23.22
N GLY A 4 3.11 25.37 -22.34
CA GLY A 4 3.37 23.94 -22.42
C GLY A 4 2.17 23.19 -21.84
N ALA A 5 1.25 22.74 -22.69
CA ALA A 5 0.15 21.88 -22.28
C ALA A 5 0.70 20.60 -21.63
N VAL A 6 0.53 20.48 -20.31
CA VAL A 6 0.84 19.27 -19.56
C VAL A 6 -0.09 18.16 -20.04
N LYS A 7 0.46 17.22 -20.81
CA LYS A 7 -0.28 16.07 -21.33
C LYS A 7 -0.37 15.01 -20.26
N PHE A 8 -1.52 14.92 -19.59
CA PHE A 8 -1.84 13.80 -18.71
C PHE A 8 -2.07 12.55 -19.57
N ILE A 9 -1.11 11.64 -19.57
CA ILE A 9 -1.27 10.32 -20.19
C ILE A 9 -1.90 9.41 -19.14
N PHE A 10 -3.23 9.38 -19.12
CA PHE A 10 -3.94 8.22 -18.58
C PHE A 10 -3.71 7.07 -19.57
N PRO A 11 -3.32 5.86 -19.14
CA PRO A 11 -3.18 4.73 -20.05
C PRO A 11 -4.54 4.40 -20.67
N THR A 12 -4.82 5.00 -21.83
CA THR A 12 -6.01 4.71 -22.62
C THR A 12 -5.74 3.38 -23.30
N ARG A 13 -6.62 2.39 -23.07
CA ARG A 13 -6.56 1.09 -23.76
C ARG A 13 -6.94 1.27 -25.23
N GLN A 14 -6.02 1.78 -26.04
CA GLN A 14 -6.10 1.75 -27.51
C GLN A 14 -5.29 0.55 -28.02
N GLY A 15 -5.86 -0.63 -27.81
CA GLY A 15 -5.44 -1.85 -28.50
C GLY A 15 -6.63 -2.41 -29.26
N PRO A 16 -6.41 -3.05 -30.43
CA PRO A 16 -7.47 -3.83 -31.07
C PRO A 16 -8.01 -4.89 -30.08
N PRO A 17 -9.26 -5.36 -30.25
CA PRO A 17 -9.84 -6.37 -29.37
C PRO A 17 -8.89 -7.57 -29.26
N PRO A 18 -8.83 -8.26 -28.10
CA PRO A 18 -7.86 -9.30 -27.85
C PRO A 18 -8.09 -10.44 -28.85
N GLN A 19 -7.30 -10.47 -29.91
CA GLN A 19 -7.03 -11.71 -30.60
C GLN A 19 -6.12 -12.49 -29.66
N ASP A 20 -6.65 -13.62 -29.18
CA ASP A 20 -5.90 -14.66 -28.51
C ASP A 20 -4.68 -15.04 -29.35
N HIS A 21 -3.53 -14.40 -29.10
CA HIS A 21 -2.24 -15.00 -29.38
C HIS A 21 -1.91 -16.02 -28.29
N GLY A 22 -2.84 -16.97 -28.12
CA GLY A 22 -2.48 -18.26 -27.61
C GLY A 22 -1.52 -18.88 -28.62
N LEU A 23 -0.31 -19.22 -28.18
CA LEU A 23 0.59 -20.11 -28.93
C LEU A 23 -0.25 -21.19 -29.60
N SER A 24 -0.08 -21.36 -30.91
CA SER A 24 -0.81 -22.36 -31.69
C SER A 24 -0.73 -23.70 -30.96
N GLU A 25 -1.81 -24.48 -30.96
CA GLU A 25 -1.81 -25.80 -30.31
C GLU A 25 -0.64 -26.67 -30.81
N LYS A 26 -0.20 -26.44 -32.05
CA LYS A 26 1.00 -27.03 -32.64
C LYS A 26 2.31 -26.57 -31.98
N GLU A 27 2.42 -25.30 -31.61
CA GLU A 27 3.55 -24.74 -30.85
C GLU A 27 3.59 -25.25 -29.42
N ARG A 28 2.44 -25.31 -28.73
CA ARG A 28 2.35 -25.89 -27.38
C ARG A 28 2.74 -27.36 -27.36
N ARG A 29 2.30 -28.14 -28.37
CA ARG A 29 2.70 -29.54 -28.55
C ARG A 29 4.19 -29.66 -28.90
N SER A 30 4.76 -28.79 -29.73
CA SER A 30 6.20 -28.81 -30.04
C SER A 30 7.07 -28.46 -28.84
N HIS A 31 6.61 -27.53 -28.00
CA HIS A 31 7.30 -27.13 -26.77
C HIS A 31 7.22 -28.25 -25.72
N ALA A 32 6.04 -28.85 -25.53
CA ALA A 32 5.87 -30.00 -24.65
C ALA A 32 6.72 -31.22 -25.10
N ALA A 33 6.82 -31.46 -26.41
CA ALA A 33 7.69 -32.50 -26.96
C ALA A 33 9.18 -32.20 -26.70
N ARG A 34 9.63 -30.96 -26.88
CA ARG A 34 11.02 -30.54 -26.58
C ARG A 34 11.36 -30.72 -25.11
N VAL A 35 10.45 -30.32 -24.21
CA VAL A 35 10.62 -30.48 -22.76
C VAL A 35 10.62 -31.96 -22.37
N GLY A 36 9.79 -32.79 -23.01
CA GLY A 36 9.79 -34.25 -22.80
C GLY A 36 11.08 -34.96 -23.23
N HIS A 37 11.71 -34.50 -24.32
CA HIS A 37 13.00 -35.05 -24.77
C HIS A 37 14.17 -34.65 -23.86
N LEU A 38 14.18 -33.42 -23.33
CA LEU A 38 15.16 -32.97 -22.34
C LEU A 38 15.06 -33.75 -21.02
N GLY A 39 13.84 -34.10 -20.60
CA GLY A 39 13.61 -34.95 -19.42
C GLY A 39 14.11 -36.39 -19.59
N LYS A 40 13.95 -36.97 -20.79
CA LYS A 40 14.44 -38.33 -21.10
C LYS A 40 15.96 -38.41 -21.20
N SER A 41 16.64 -37.35 -21.66
CA SER A 41 18.11 -37.29 -21.68
C SER A 41 18.72 -37.22 -20.28
N ARG A 42 17.97 -36.76 -19.26
CA ARG A 42 18.41 -36.68 -17.86
C ARG A 42 18.06 -37.91 -17.03
N ALA A 43 17.09 -38.73 -17.47
CA ALA A 43 16.68 -39.97 -16.79
C ALA A 43 17.51 -41.20 -17.18
N ALA A 44 18.44 -41.08 -18.15
CA ALA A 44 19.33 -42.16 -18.58
C ALA A 44 20.58 -42.34 -17.69
N SER A 45 20.74 -41.54 -16.63
CA SER A 45 21.84 -41.64 -15.67
C SER A 45 21.33 -41.85 -14.24
N GLY A 46 21.14 -43.12 -13.86
CA GLY A 46 21.06 -43.55 -12.45
C GLY A 46 19.67 -43.98 -11.94
N PRO A 47 19.57 -45.04 -11.11
CA PRO A 47 18.31 -45.76 -10.88
C PRO A 47 17.60 -45.34 -9.58
N SER A 48 16.29 -45.15 -9.68
CA SER A 48 15.26 -45.87 -8.91
C SER A 48 13.96 -45.08 -8.92
N ALA A 49 12.92 -45.76 -9.41
CA ALA A 49 11.56 -45.28 -9.46
C ALA A 49 10.95 -45.19 -8.06
N ILE A 50 10.36 -44.04 -7.74
CA ILE A 50 9.26 -43.95 -6.78
C ILE A 50 8.14 -43.16 -7.45
N HIS A 51 7.04 -43.86 -7.72
CA HIS A 51 5.79 -43.29 -8.18
C HIS A 51 5.20 -42.39 -7.08
N HIS A 52 5.06 -41.09 -7.37
CA HIS A 52 4.17 -40.22 -6.59
C HIS A 52 3.21 -39.49 -7.53
N SER A 53 1.92 -39.69 -7.24
CA SER A 53 0.76 -39.06 -7.84
C SER A 53 0.79 -37.53 -7.66
N ALA A 54 0.30 -36.81 -8.67
CA ALA A 54 0.14 -35.36 -8.64
C ALA A 54 -0.83 -34.90 -7.54
N PRO A 55 -0.51 -33.90 -6.71
CA PRO A 55 -1.50 -33.23 -5.90
C PRO A 55 -2.13 -32.08 -6.70
N ARG A 56 -3.41 -32.26 -7.00
CA ARG A 56 -4.38 -31.19 -7.30
C ARG A 56 -4.77 -30.58 -5.95
N SER A 57 -4.28 -29.39 -5.61
CA SER A 57 -4.90 -28.44 -4.66
C SER A 57 -4.00 -27.22 -4.49
N GLN A 58 -4.44 -26.06 -4.95
CA GLN A 58 -3.88 -24.78 -4.52
C GLN A 58 -4.47 -24.47 -3.13
N ALA A 59 -3.61 -24.36 -2.12
CA ALA A 59 -4.03 -23.99 -0.77
C ALA A 59 -4.41 -22.51 -0.73
N ILE A 60 -5.71 -22.22 -0.63
CA ILE A 60 -6.23 -20.91 -0.30
C ILE A 60 -6.06 -20.73 1.21
N TYR A 61 -5.11 -19.88 1.62
CA TYR A 61 -4.96 -19.50 3.03
C TYR A 61 -6.07 -18.51 3.40
N ARG A 62 -7.15 -19.02 3.98
CA ARG A 62 -8.20 -18.18 4.57
C ARG A 62 -7.77 -17.79 5.98
N MET A 63 -7.41 -16.52 6.17
CA MET A 63 -7.19 -15.95 7.50
C MET A 63 -8.51 -16.00 8.29
N HIS A 64 -8.60 -16.89 9.27
CA HIS A 64 -9.73 -16.96 10.19
C HIS A 64 -9.62 -15.82 11.21
N LEU A 65 -10.28 -14.70 10.95
CA LEU A 65 -10.52 -13.69 11.98
C LEU A 65 -11.57 -14.22 12.97
N PRO A 66 -11.37 -14.09 14.29
CA PRO A 66 -12.34 -14.53 15.27
C PRO A 66 -13.65 -13.75 15.13
N ARG A 67 -14.76 -14.49 14.99
CA ARG A 67 -16.12 -13.97 14.91
C ARG A 67 -16.47 -13.24 16.20
N ARG A 68 -16.52 -11.91 16.15
CA ARG A 68 -16.94 -11.03 17.25
C ARG A 68 -18.39 -11.39 17.62
N ARG A 69 -18.60 -11.98 18.82
CA ARG A 69 -19.94 -12.19 19.37
C ARG A 69 -20.53 -10.82 19.68
N HIS A 70 -21.72 -10.56 19.13
CA HIS A 70 -22.54 -9.42 19.53
C HIS A 70 -22.98 -9.62 20.99
N THR A 71 -22.41 -8.84 21.90
CA THR A 71 -23.02 -8.59 23.21
C THR A 71 -23.59 -7.19 23.17
N SER A 72 -24.91 -7.14 23.20
CA SER A 72 -25.74 -5.96 23.40
C SER A 72 -25.23 -5.08 24.54
N SER A 73 -25.16 -3.78 24.27
CA SER A 73 -24.88 -2.70 25.21
C SER A 73 -25.83 -2.74 26.41
N PRO A 74 -25.34 -2.40 27.61
CA PRO A 74 -26.16 -1.74 28.61
C PRO A 74 -25.63 -0.33 28.90
N SER A 75 -26.59 0.59 28.89
CA SER A 75 -26.56 1.96 29.38
C SER A 75 -25.96 2.08 30.79
N PHE A 76 -24.99 2.98 30.96
CA PHE A 76 -24.50 3.41 32.27
C PHE A 76 -25.36 4.55 32.82
N GLY A 77 -26.16 4.23 33.84
CA GLY A 77 -26.72 5.16 34.81
C GLY A 77 -26.10 4.86 36.19
N TYR A 78 -25.82 5.92 36.95
CA TYR A 78 -25.20 5.90 38.28
C TYR A 78 -26.09 5.22 39.35
N ASN A 79 -25.48 4.46 40.28
CA ASN A 79 -25.71 4.58 41.74
C ASN A 79 -24.88 3.58 42.59
N VAL A 80 -23.94 4.16 43.36
CA VAL A 80 -23.68 4.07 44.82
C VAL A 80 -24.01 2.79 45.64
N SER A 81 -22.94 2.28 46.29
CA SER A 81 -22.78 1.61 47.61
C SER A 81 -23.54 0.32 47.97
N SER A 82 -22.80 -0.72 48.39
CA SER A 82 -22.58 -1.06 49.83
C SER A 82 -21.87 -2.41 50.02
N ASN A 83 -21.05 -2.45 51.09
CA ASN A 83 -20.30 -3.57 51.66
C ASN A 83 -21.03 -4.93 51.73
N SER A 84 -20.27 -6.03 51.63
CA SER A 84 -20.09 -6.98 52.74
C SER A 84 -19.09 -8.10 52.42
N SER A 85 -18.22 -8.33 53.40
CA SER A 85 -17.26 -9.42 53.53
C SER A 85 -17.90 -10.70 54.06
N SER A 86 -17.51 -11.88 53.54
CA SER A 86 -17.24 -13.06 54.37
C SER A 86 -16.48 -14.15 53.61
N ASN A 87 -15.41 -14.62 54.24
CA ASN A 87 -14.70 -15.86 53.95
C ASN A 87 -15.54 -17.06 54.42
N PHE A 88 -15.54 -18.17 53.67
CA PHE A 88 -15.48 -19.52 54.26
C PHE A 88 -14.94 -20.54 53.25
N LYS A 89 -13.94 -21.31 53.69
CA LYS A 89 -13.36 -22.50 53.03
C LYS A 89 -14.18 -23.74 53.40
N SER A 90 -14.39 -24.65 52.45
CA SER A 90 -13.81 -26.01 52.43
C SER A 90 -14.66 -27.02 51.64
N GLU A 91 -13.96 -27.72 50.75
CA GLU A 91 -14.02 -29.16 50.40
C GLU A 91 -15.37 -29.82 50.02
N SER A 92 -15.45 -30.35 48.79
CA SER A 92 -15.35 -31.80 48.51
C SER A 92 -15.92 -32.14 47.11
N THR A 93 -15.02 -32.61 46.23
CA THR A 93 -15.16 -33.63 45.17
C THR A 93 -16.51 -33.89 44.46
N CYS A 94 -16.49 -33.73 43.13
CA CYS A 94 -16.91 -34.80 42.22
C CYS A 94 -16.28 -34.65 40.82
N ASP A 95 -15.71 -35.76 40.36
CA ASP A 95 -15.14 -36.02 39.04
C ASP A 95 -16.13 -35.78 37.90
N SER A 96 -15.68 -35.10 36.85
CA SER A 96 -16.12 -35.38 35.47
C SER A 96 -15.06 -34.93 34.48
N SER A 97 -14.17 -35.89 34.20
CA SER A 97 -13.34 -35.93 33.01
C SER A 97 -14.22 -35.81 31.76
N SER A 98 -14.06 -34.72 31.02
CA SER A 98 -14.43 -34.65 29.60
C SER A 98 -13.16 -34.34 28.82
N ASP A 99 -12.61 -35.40 28.23
CA ASP A 99 -11.57 -35.36 27.22
C ASP A 99 -12.09 -34.57 26.01
N GLU A 100 -11.87 -33.25 26.01
CA GLU A 100 -11.94 -32.44 24.80
C GLU A 100 -10.75 -32.82 23.90
N GLU A 101 -11.07 -33.66 22.94
CA GLU A 101 -10.27 -34.13 21.82
C GLU A 101 -9.57 -32.95 21.13
N ARG A 102 -8.33 -32.69 21.54
CA ARG A 102 -7.45 -31.64 21.00
C ARG A 102 -7.17 -31.97 19.54
N ARG A 103 -8.02 -31.48 18.63
CA ARG A 103 -7.82 -31.60 17.18
C ARG A 103 -6.41 -31.13 16.83
N PRO A 104 -5.54 -31.99 16.26
CA PRO A 104 -4.19 -31.58 15.91
C PRO A 104 -4.27 -30.52 14.81
N THR A 105 -3.78 -29.32 15.12
CA THR A 105 -3.52 -28.27 14.14
C THR A 105 -2.62 -28.86 13.05
N PRO A 106 -2.99 -28.82 11.77
CA PRO A 106 -2.13 -29.36 10.72
C PRO A 106 -0.77 -28.67 10.77
N PRO A 107 0.35 -29.41 10.67
CA PRO A 107 1.68 -28.83 10.74
C PRO A 107 1.82 -27.80 9.61
N ILE A 108 2.28 -26.60 9.97
CA ILE A 108 2.68 -25.59 9.00
C ILE A 108 3.83 -26.20 8.19
N VAL A 109 3.55 -26.60 6.96
CA VAL A 109 4.58 -27.07 6.02
C VAL A 109 5.43 -25.86 5.67
N VAL A 110 6.55 -25.70 6.38
CA VAL A 110 7.58 -24.73 6.02
C VAL A 110 8.30 -25.28 4.79
N LEU A 111 7.82 -24.90 3.61
CA LEU A 111 8.56 -25.11 2.37
C LEU A 111 9.84 -24.28 2.45
N LYS A 112 10.96 -24.93 2.80
CA LYS A 112 12.30 -24.35 2.68
C LYS A 112 12.64 -24.29 1.18
N GLY A 113 12.67 -23.10 0.61
CA GLY A 113 13.03 -22.89 -0.80
C GLY A 113 12.86 -21.45 -1.24
N ASN A 114 13.51 -21.07 -2.35
CA ASN A 114 13.23 -19.82 -3.05
C ASN A 114 11.85 -19.94 -3.71
N SER A 115 10.91 -19.08 -3.35
CA SER A 115 9.56 -19.09 -3.96
C SER A 115 9.57 -18.56 -5.40
N ASP A 116 10.71 -18.08 -5.88
CA ASP A 116 11.03 -17.83 -7.29
C ASP A 116 11.97 -18.92 -7.82
N PRO A 117 11.43 -20.06 -8.31
CA PRO A 117 12.24 -21.21 -8.75
C PRO A 117 13.06 -20.95 -10.02
N PHE A 118 12.77 -19.86 -10.73
CA PHE A 118 13.44 -19.47 -11.97
C PHE A 118 14.42 -18.31 -11.79
N ALA A 119 14.58 -17.78 -10.57
CA ALA A 119 15.43 -16.64 -10.25
C ALA A 119 15.18 -15.45 -11.20
N THR A 120 13.91 -15.16 -11.46
CA THR A 120 13.47 -14.02 -12.28
C THR A 120 13.60 -12.69 -11.57
N LEU A 121 13.61 -12.69 -10.24
CA LEU A 121 13.75 -11.48 -9.42
C LEU A 121 15.19 -11.25 -8.99
N SER A 122 15.53 -9.97 -8.76
CA SER A 122 16.87 -9.55 -8.33
C SER A 122 17.15 -9.82 -6.84
N VAL A 123 16.19 -10.43 -6.13
CA VAL A 123 16.31 -10.83 -4.72
C VAL A 123 15.83 -12.25 -4.51
N VAL A 124 16.44 -12.94 -3.55
CA VAL A 124 16.01 -14.30 -3.16
C VAL A 124 14.69 -14.21 -2.40
N VAL A 125 13.63 -14.84 -2.91
CA VAL A 125 12.32 -14.90 -2.27
C VAL A 125 12.31 -15.99 -1.20
N THR A 126 12.86 -15.64 -0.04
CA THR A 126 12.79 -16.49 1.16
C THR A 126 11.34 -16.58 1.68
N PRO A 127 11.02 -17.56 2.57
CA PRO A 127 9.70 -17.62 3.20
C PRO A 127 9.27 -16.32 3.88
N LEU A 128 10.21 -15.61 4.52
CA LEU A 128 9.93 -14.31 5.14
C LEU A 128 9.60 -13.25 4.09
N VAL A 129 10.38 -13.17 3.00
CA VAL A 129 10.09 -12.23 1.90
C VAL A 129 8.71 -12.54 1.30
N ASN A 130 8.38 -13.82 1.09
CA ASN A 130 7.06 -14.20 0.59
C ASN A 130 5.92 -13.81 1.55
N GLN A 131 6.13 -13.92 2.87
CA GLN A 131 5.17 -13.44 3.86
C GLN A 131 4.96 -11.92 3.77
N VAL A 132 6.04 -11.16 3.58
CA VAL A 132 5.96 -9.70 3.40
C VAL A 132 5.22 -9.34 2.12
N LEU A 133 5.54 -9.98 1.00
CA LEU A 133 4.85 -9.76 -0.28
C LEU A 133 3.36 -10.12 -0.20
N THR A 134 3.04 -11.20 0.53
CA THR A 134 1.65 -11.60 0.78
C THR A 134 0.94 -10.57 1.64
N PHE A 135 1.55 -10.12 2.74
CA PHE A 135 1.02 -9.06 3.60
C PHE A 135 0.77 -7.76 2.82
N MET A 136 1.71 -7.35 1.96
CA MET A 136 1.54 -6.17 1.11
C MET A 136 0.30 -6.29 0.22
N ARG A 137 0.20 -7.39 -0.52
CA ARG A 137 -0.85 -7.64 -1.51
C ARG A 137 -2.23 -7.80 -0.86
N GLU A 138 -2.32 -8.57 0.22
CA GLU A 138 -3.59 -9.05 0.76
C GLU A 138 -4.08 -8.26 1.98
N ALA A 139 -3.17 -7.58 2.70
CA ALA A 139 -3.54 -6.80 3.87
C ALA A 139 -3.32 -5.30 3.62
N LEU A 140 -2.10 -4.87 3.32
CA LEU A 140 -1.77 -3.46 3.38
C LEU A 140 -2.42 -2.63 2.26
N TYR A 141 -2.20 -2.99 0.99
CA TYR A 141 -2.78 -2.25 -0.13
C TYR A 141 -4.32 -2.19 -0.10
N PRO A 142 -5.05 -3.29 0.16
CA PRO A 142 -6.49 -3.17 0.36
C PRO A 142 -6.86 -2.21 1.50
N ASN A 143 -6.17 -2.23 2.63
CA ASN A 143 -6.48 -1.31 3.73
C ASN A 143 -6.14 0.16 3.43
N LEU A 144 -5.10 0.44 2.63
CA LEU A 144 -4.74 1.79 2.22
C LEU A 144 -5.79 2.44 1.31
N TYR A 145 -6.34 1.65 0.37
CA TYR A 145 -7.25 2.18 -0.66
C TYR A 145 -8.73 1.97 -0.37
N PHE A 146 -9.09 1.02 0.50
CA PHE A 146 -10.48 0.73 0.88
C PHE A 146 -10.76 1.13 2.33
N ASN A 147 -10.50 2.39 2.64
CA ASN A 147 -10.87 2.97 3.92
C ASN A 147 -12.41 3.15 4.03
N PRO A 148 -12.96 3.38 5.24
CA PRO A 148 -14.41 3.55 5.41
C PRO A 148 -15.01 4.67 4.56
N PHE A 149 -14.25 5.73 4.28
CA PHE A 149 -14.69 6.83 3.41
C PHE A 149 -14.89 6.36 1.96
N PHE A 150 -13.94 5.64 1.37
CA PHE A 150 -14.06 5.11 0.02
C PHE A 150 -15.05 3.96 -0.09
N ARG A 151 -15.26 3.17 0.97
CA ARG A 151 -16.37 2.20 1.01
C ARG A 151 -17.73 2.88 0.96
N ARG A 152 -17.90 4.01 1.64
CA ARG A 152 -19.13 4.81 1.55
C ARG A 152 -19.32 5.39 0.14
N LEU A 153 -18.24 5.90 -0.48
CA LEU A 153 -18.30 6.51 -1.80
C LEU A 153 -18.54 5.52 -2.95
N TYR A 154 -17.97 4.31 -2.88
CA TYR A 154 -17.97 3.35 -3.98
C TYR A 154 -18.78 2.08 -3.69
N GLY A 155 -19.54 2.09 -2.59
CA GLY A 155 -20.38 0.99 -2.13
C GLY A 155 -19.61 -0.08 -1.34
N ASP A 156 -20.37 -0.85 -0.55
CA ASP A 156 -19.85 -2.03 0.12
C ASP A 156 -19.62 -3.15 -0.91
N SER A 157 -18.36 -3.54 -1.10
CA SER A 157 -18.06 -4.88 -1.57
C SER A 157 -18.57 -5.85 -0.50
N ASN A 158 -19.60 -6.64 -0.81
CA ASN A 158 -20.20 -7.62 0.09
C ASN A 158 -19.20 -8.76 0.43
N GLY A 159 -18.21 -8.49 1.27
CA GLY A 159 -17.20 -9.48 1.69
C GLY A 159 -15.81 -8.91 1.96
N PRO A 160 -14.87 -9.76 2.43
CA PRO A 160 -13.45 -9.39 2.52
C PRO A 160 -12.92 -9.10 1.11
N ILE A 161 -12.54 -7.84 0.87
CA ILE A 161 -12.05 -7.34 -0.42
C ILE A 161 -10.87 -8.20 -0.88
N ASN A 162 -11.09 -8.95 -1.94
CA ASN A 162 -10.02 -9.58 -2.68
C ASN A 162 -9.56 -8.62 -3.78
N VAL A 163 -8.44 -7.93 -3.59
CA VAL A 163 -7.90 -6.94 -4.56
C VAL A 163 -7.70 -7.52 -5.97
N LEU A 164 -7.60 -8.85 -6.10
CA LEU A 164 -7.45 -9.54 -7.38
C LEU A 164 -8.79 -9.87 -8.06
N HIS A 165 -9.89 -9.93 -7.32
CA HIS A 165 -11.17 -10.49 -7.79
C HIS A 165 -12.39 -9.59 -7.57
N ASP A 166 -12.37 -8.67 -6.58
CA ASP A 166 -13.50 -7.78 -6.30
C ASP A 166 -13.47 -6.52 -7.14
N SER A 167 -14.60 -6.25 -7.78
CA SER A 167 -14.81 -5.25 -8.82
C SER A 167 -15.49 -3.96 -8.31
N SER A 168 -15.14 -3.44 -7.13
CA SER A 168 -15.35 -2.01 -6.83
C SER A 168 -14.18 -1.25 -7.45
N TRP A 169 -14.32 -1.09 -8.76
CA TRP A 169 -13.33 -0.96 -9.82
C TRP A 169 -12.19 0.04 -9.56
N LEU A 170 -12.43 1.14 -8.84
CA LEU A 170 -11.43 2.20 -8.69
C LEU A 170 -10.44 2.00 -7.53
N PRO A 171 -10.86 1.88 -6.25
CA PRO A 171 -9.94 1.51 -5.17
C PRO A 171 -9.13 0.25 -5.48
N ALA A 172 -9.75 -0.74 -6.13
CA ALA A 172 -9.08 -1.96 -6.57
C ALA A 172 -8.03 -1.70 -7.66
N GLN A 173 -8.29 -0.79 -8.60
CA GLN A 173 -7.32 -0.42 -9.65
C GLN A 173 -6.13 0.34 -9.09
N THR A 174 -6.36 1.32 -8.22
CA THR A 174 -5.27 2.06 -7.56
C THR A 174 -4.44 1.13 -6.68
N ALA A 175 -5.09 0.21 -5.95
CA ALA A 175 -4.39 -0.83 -5.19
C ALA A 175 -3.55 -1.75 -6.09
N ARG A 176 -4.06 -2.15 -7.26
CA ARG A 176 -3.32 -2.92 -8.26
C ARG A 176 -2.13 -2.15 -8.83
N GLN A 177 -2.27 -0.85 -9.10
CA GLN A 177 -1.18 0.00 -9.56
C GLN A 177 -0.10 0.17 -8.47
N GLY A 178 -0.51 0.43 -7.22
CA GLY A 178 0.40 0.50 -6.08
C GLY A 178 1.17 -0.81 -5.88
N TRP A 179 0.47 -1.95 -5.96
CA TRP A 179 1.11 -3.26 -5.97
C TRP A 179 2.06 -3.44 -7.15
N GLY A 180 1.65 -3.05 -8.37
CA GLY A 180 2.47 -3.12 -9.57
C GLY A 180 3.77 -2.32 -9.45
N PHE A 181 3.71 -1.14 -8.84
CA PHE A 181 4.88 -0.31 -8.55
C PHE A 181 5.84 -0.98 -7.55
N ALA A 182 5.32 -1.55 -6.47
CA ALA A 182 6.13 -2.31 -5.52
C ALA A 182 6.71 -3.60 -6.12
N ALA A 183 5.91 -4.35 -6.88
CA ALA A 183 6.35 -5.56 -7.56
C ALA A 183 7.42 -5.24 -8.62
N GLY A 184 7.26 -4.15 -9.37
CA GLY A 184 8.27 -3.68 -10.33
C GLY A 184 9.61 -3.37 -9.68
N SER A 185 9.58 -2.88 -8.43
CA SER A 185 10.79 -2.59 -7.64
C SER A 185 11.58 -3.86 -7.25
N LEU A 186 10.97 -5.04 -7.35
CA LEU A 186 11.66 -6.32 -7.10
C LEU A 186 12.67 -6.69 -8.19
N ASN A 187 12.64 -6.00 -9.34
CA ASN A 187 13.59 -6.21 -10.45
C ASN A 187 14.95 -5.52 -10.23
N SER A 188 15.09 -4.67 -9.21
CA SER A 188 16.36 -4.05 -8.83
C SER A 188 16.70 -4.45 -7.40
N GLU A 189 17.87 -5.04 -7.17
CA GLU A 189 18.26 -5.55 -5.83
C GLU A 189 18.18 -4.45 -4.77
N GLY A 190 18.73 -3.26 -5.06
CA GLY A 190 18.70 -2.13 -4.13
C GLY A 190 17.28 -1.68 -3.77
N GLN A 191 16.44 -1.49 -4.79
CA GLN A 191 15.04 -1.08 -4.60
C GLN A 191 14.23 -2.15 -3.86
N ALA A 192 14.39 -3.41 -4.25
CA ALA A 192 13.71 -4.55 -3.66
C ALA A 192 13.98 -4.66 -2.16
N LEU A 193 15.24 -4.52 -1.75
CA LEU A 193 15.65 -4.56 -0.35
C LEU A 193 15.00 -3.43 0.46
N ALA A 194 15.00 -2.19 -0.03
CA ALA A 194 14.35 -1.06 0.65
C ALA A 194 12.82 -1.20 0.67
N CYS A 195 12.22 -1.65 -0.43
CA CYS A 195 10.80 -1.92 -0.54
C CYS A 195 10.36 -2.93 0.52
N ILE A 196 11.00 -4.12 0.55
CA ILE A 196 10.72 -5.17 1.54
C ILE A 196 10.94 -4.67 2.97
N ALA A 197 12.03 -3.93 3.23
CA ALA A 197 12.30 -3.37 4.55
C ALA A 197 11.19 -2.43 5.04
N SER A 198 10.67 -1.57 4.15
CA SER A 198 9.58 -0.65 4.49
C SER A 198 8.30 -1.37 4.93
N PHE A 199 8.01 -2.54 4.35
CA PHE A 199 6.84 -3.33 4.71
C PHE A 199 7.08 -4.25 5.91
N LEU A 200 8.31 -4.71 6.13
CA LEU A 200 8.67 -5.40 7.37
C LEU A 200 8.45 -4.52 8.60
N HIS A 201 8.79 -3.22 8.52
CA HIS A 201 8.49 -2.29 9.61
C HIS A 201 6.99 -2.16 9.88
N ASN A 202 6.17 -2.05 8.83
CA ASN A 202 4.71 -2.06 8.97
C ASN A 202 4.21 -3.35 9.63
N MET A 203 4.69 -4.51 9.19
CA MET A 203 4.32 -5.81 9.79
C MET A 203 4.75 -5.91 11.26
N ALA A 204 5.93 -5.39 11.60
CA ALA A 204 6.47 -5.46 12.96
C ALA A 204 5.53 -4.83 14.00
N THR A 205 4.79 -3.78 13.63
CA THR A 205 3.81 -3.12 14.51
C THR A 205 2.64 -4.02 14.93
N LEU A 206 2.37 -5.08 14.16
CA LEU A 206 1.26 -6.01 14.37
C LEU A 206 1.69 -7.28 15.14
N LEU A 207 2.96 -7.39 15.51
CA LEU A 207 3.54 -8.57 16.14
C LEU A 207 3.80 -8.35 17.64
N PRO A 208 3.80 -9.44 18.44
CA PRO A 208 4.34 -9.41 19.80
C PRO A 208 5.80 -8.95 19.83
N GLU A 209 6.28 -8.51 20.99
CA GLU A 209 7.58 -7.86 21.15
C GLU A 209 8.77 -8.65 20.55
N ASP A 210 8.87 -9.94 20.82
CA ASP A 210 9.93 -10.80 20.26
C ASP A 210 9.90 -10.84 18.72
N GLY A 211 8.69 -10.93 18.15
CA GLY A 211 8.48 -10.90 16.72
C GLY A 211 8.82 -9.55 16.11
N ARG A 212 8.39 -8.47 16.77
CA ARG A 212 8.68 -7.08 16.40
C ARG A 212 10.18 -6.83 16.33
N LEU A 213 10.94 -7.19 17.36
CA LEU A 213 12.40 -7.01 17.39
C LEU A 213 13.10 -7.77 16.26
N LYS A 214 12.68 -9.02 16.01
CA LYS A 214 13.21 -9.83 14.92
C LYS A 214 12.95 -9.20 13.55
N MET A 215 11.73 -8.73 13.30
CA MET A 215 11.37 -8.07 12.04
C MET A 215 12.11 -6.75 11.86
N SER A 216 12.18 -5.92 12.90
CA SER A 216 12.91 -4.64 12.87
C SER A 216 14.41 -4.85 12.60
N ARG A 217 15.03 -5.87 13.21
CA ARG A 217 16.43 -6.21 12.92
C ARG A 217 16.63 -6.63 11.46
N GLN A 218 15.74 -7.46 10.93
CA GLN A 218 15.81 -7.87 9.53
C GLN A 218 15.64 -6.67 8.60
N ALA A 219 14.67 -5.80 8.86
CA ALA A 219 14.44 -4.60 8.07
C ALA A 219 15.67 -3.68 8.08
N LEU A 220 16.31 -3.48 9.23
CA LEU A 220 17.56 -2.71 9.33
C LEU A 220 18.68 -3.29 8.46
N ILE A 221 18.86 -4.62 8.46
CA ILE A 221 19.87 -5.29 7.61
C ILE A 221 19.60 -5.01 6.12
N LEU A 222 18.34 -5.13 5.69
CA LEU A 222 17.94 -4.90 4.30
C LEU A 222 18.11 -3.43 3.91
N THR A 223 17.71 -2.49 4.77
CA THR A 223 17.87 -1.04 4.54
C THR A 223 19.34 -0.65 4.44
N THR A 224 20.21 -1.17 5.32
CA THR A 224 21.65 -0.89 5.26
C THR A 224 22.25 -1.37 3.94
N LYS A 225 21.98 -2.62 3.54
CA LYS A 225 22.46 -3.16 2.27
C LYS A 225 21.91 -2.37 1.07
N SER A 226 20.65 -1.98 1.12
CA SER A 226 20.03 -1.16 0.09
C SER A 226 20.71 0.22 -0.04
N SER A 227 21.01 0.88 1.07
CA SER A 227 21.72 2.17 1.10
C SER A 227 23.14 2.06 0.55
N GLU A 228 23.85 0.95 0.82
CA GLU A 228 25.16 0.69 0.23
C GLU A 228 25.09 0.53 -1.30
N LEU A 229 24.07 -0.17 -1.80
CA LEU A 229 23.84 -0.32 -3.24
C LEU A 229 23.46 1.01 -3.90
N LEU A 230 22.67 1.85 -3.23
CA LEU A 230 22.35 3.19 -3.71
C LEU A 230 23.63 4.02 -3.82
N ARG A 231 24.46 4.03 -2.78
CA ARG A 231 25.74 4.77 -2.78
C ARG A 231 26.63 4.35 -3.95
N LYS A 232 26.81 3.05 -4.16
CA LYS A 232 27.59 2.52 -5.30
C LYS A 232 26.99 2.94 -6.65
N SER A 233 25.66 2.93 -6.76
CA SER A 233 24.98 3.36 -7.99
C SER A 233 25.22 4.84 -8.27
N LEU A 234 25.16 5.69 -7.23
CA LEU A 234 25.47 7.12 -7.33
C LEU A 234 26.92 7.38 -7.72
N GLU A 235 27.88 6.67 -7.12
CA GLU A 235 29.32 6.79 -7.43
C GLU A 235 29.64 6.40 -8.88
N ASN A 236 28.91 5.44 -9.43
CA ASN A 236 29.07 4.99 -10.81
C ASN A 236 28.32 5.84 -11.83
N THR A 237 27.49 6.79 -11.40
CA THR A 237 26.73 7.63 -12.33
C THR A 237 27.65 8.74 -12.85
N PRO A 238 27.86 8.87 -14.17
CA PRO A 238 28.78 9.86 -14.70
C PRO A 238 28.30 11.27 -14.37
N SER A 239 29.16 12.04 -13.70
CA SER A 239 28.95 13.47 -13.46
C SER A 239 28.89 14.20 -14.81
N THR A 240 27.69 14.44 -15.33
CA THR A 240 27.51 15.34 -16.47
C THR A 240 28.00 16.73 -16.07
N GLY A 241 29.10 17.18 -16.67
CA GLY A 241 29.95 18.30 -16.26
C GLY A 241 29.35 19.72 -16.28
N GLY A 242 28.07 19.89 -15.95
CA GLY A 242 27.49 21.18 -15.60
C GLY A 242 27.13 21.15 -14.12
N GLY A 243 27.77 21.99 -13.29
CA GLY A 243 27.69 22.01 -11.82
C GLY A 243 26.31 22.27 -11.17
N LYS A 244 25.21 21.86 -11.79
CA LYS A 244 23.95 21.64 -11.10
C LYS A 244 24.06 20.34 -10.32
N SER A 245 24.00 20.44 -9.00
CA SER A 245 23.86 19.31 -8.08
C SER A 245 22.90 18.29 -8.72
N MET A 246 23.42 17.09 -8.97
CA MET A 246 22.76 16.00 -9.67
C MET A 246 21.57 15.50 -8.84
N LEU A 247 20.47 16.26 -8.87
CA LEU A 247 19.16 15.75 -8.52
C LEU A 247 18.89 14.59 -9.47
N LEU A 248 18.46 13.46 -8.91
CA LEU A 248 18.38 12.19 -9.61
C LEU A 248 17.53 12.35 -10.88
N GLN A 249 18.16 12.29 -12.05
CA GLN A 249 17.46 12.28 -13.35
C GLN A 249 17.11 10.85 -13.80
N ASP A 250 17.55 9.85 -13.06
CA ASP A 250 17.23 8.46 -13.32
C ASP A 250 16.02 8.03 -12.50
N GLN A 251 14.97 7.54 -13.18
CA GLN A 251 13.74 7.06 -12.53
C GLN A 251 14.04 5.99 -11.47
N GLY A 252 14.95 5.06 -11.78
CA GLY A 252 15.33 3.98 -10.89
C GLY A 252 15.95 4.48 -9.59
N LEU A 253 16.81 5.49 -9.66
CA LEU A 253 17.41 6.12 -8.48
C LEU A 253 16.37 6.89 -7.65
N ILE A 254 15.45 7.62 -8.29
CA ILE A 254 14.34 8.30 -7.57
C ILE A 254 13.49 7.26 -6.84
N THR A 255 13.10 6.16 -7.51
CA THR A 255 12.34 5.06 -6.91
C THR A 255 13.10 4.40 -5.77
N HIS A 256 14.43 4.25 -5.89
CA HIS A 256 15.26 3.72 -4.80
C HIS A 256 15.26 4.64 -3.57
N VAL A 257 15.45 5.95 -3.76
CA VAL A 257 15.37 6.92 -2.66
C VAL A 257 13.97 6.96 -2.05
N PHE A 258 12.92 6.85 -2.84
CA PHE A 258 11.54 6.74 -2.34
C PHE A 258 11.37 5.56 -1.37
N TRP A 259 11.84 4.37 -1.74
CA TRP A 259 11.71 3.22 -0.86
C TRP A 259 12.53 3.34 0.41
N LEU A 260 13.72 3.96 0.35
CA LEU A 260 14.53 4.25 1.55
C LEU A 260 13.89 5.31 2.44
N PHE A 261 13.31 6.36 1.86
CA PHE A 261 12.51 7.36 2.57
C PHE A 261 11.35 6.69 3.30
N ARG A 262 10.55 5.89 2.59
CA ARG A 262 9.44 5.14 3.17
C ARG A 262 9.90 4.21 4.28
N ALA A 263 10.98 3.46 4.08
CA ALA A 263 11.54 2.59 5.11
C ALA A 263 11.94 3.38 6.37
N ALA A 264 12.56 4.54 6.21
CA ALA A 264 12.94 5.41 7.32
C ALA A 264 11.74 5.97 8.08
N VAL A 265 10.65 6.34 7.38
CA VAL A 265 9.39 6.80 7.98
C VAL A 265 8.77 5.73 8.87
N TYR A 266 8.71 4.47 8.43
CA TYR A 266 8.11 3.39 9.23
C TYR A 266 9.06 2.79 10.28
N SER A 267 10.35 3.09 10.21
CA SER A 267 11.32 2.72 11.25
C SER A 267 11.54 3.84 12.29
N ASP A 268 10.78 4.93 12.22
CA ASP A 268 10.94 6.14 13.04
C ASP A 268 12.39 6.68 13.04
N ASN A 269 13.09 6.56 11.91
CA ASN A 269 14.49 6.99 11.77
C ASN A 269 14.56 8.43 11.25
N SER A 270 14.26 9.38 12.13
CA SER A 270 14.18 10.81 11.80
C SER A 270 15.40 11.36 11.03
N PRO A 271 16.66 11.03 11.38
CA PRO A 271 17.82 11.47 10.59
C PRO A 271 17.78 10.99 9.13
N SER A 272 17.39 9.73 8.90
CA SER A 272 17.30 9.18 7.55
C SER A 272 16.09 9.73 6.78
N VAL A 273 14.96 9.96 7.47
CA VAL A 273 13.79 10.66 6.90
C VAL A 273 14.21 12.04 6.40
N ALA A 274 14.94 12.81 7.21
CA ALA A 274 15.38 14.15 6.82
C ALA A 274 16.30 14.14 5.58
N VAL A 275 17.24 13.21 5.51
CA VAL A 275 18.15 13.06 4.37
C VAL A 275 17.40 12.63 3.11
N HIS A 276 16.67 11.51 3.18
CA HIS A 276 15.98 10.97 2.01
C HIS A 276 14.83 11.86 1.57
N GLY A 277 14.07 12.45 2.50
CA GLY A 277 12.98 13.38 2.22
C GLY A 277 13.44 14.62 1.47
N LYS A 278 14.57 15.22 1.88
CA LYS A 278 15.13 16.38 1.18
C LYS A 278 15.61 16.04 -0.24
N VAL A 279 16.28 14.91 -0.41
CA VAL A 279 16.75 14.44 -1.74
C VAL A 279 15.55 14.13 -2.63
N LEU A 280 14.53 13.47 -2.08
CA LEU A 280 13.34 13.06 -2.81
C LEU A 280 12.50 14.26 -3.23
N ALA A 281 12.30 15.24 -2.34
CA ALA A 281 11.60 16.48 -2.68
C ALA A 281 12.24 17.20 -3.87
N GLY A 282 13.56 17.39 -3.85
CA GLY A 282 14.27 18.01 -4.97
C GLY A 282 14.17 17.19 -6.26
N SER A 283 14.34 15.87 -6.18
CA SER A 283 14.36 15.00 -7.37
C SER A 283 12.97 14.78 -7.97
N MET A 284 11.92 14.72 -7.15
CA MET A 284 10.52 14.58 -7.61
C MET A 284 10.02 15.84 -8.30
N MET A 285 10.36 17.02 -7.80
CA MET A 285 10.01 18.29 -8.45
C MET A 285 10.53 18.34 -9.88
N GLN A 286 11.81 18.01 -10.07
CA GLN A 286 12.44 17.99 -11.38
C GLN A 286 11.91 16.83 -12.24
N GLY A 287 11.88 15.62 -11.68
CA GLY A 287 11.46 14.41 -12.39
C GLY A 287 10.00 14.45 -12.86
N PHE A 288 9.12 15.14 -12.15
CA PHE A 288 7.73 15.33 -12.60
C PHE A 288 7.67 16.23 -13.84
N ASN A 289 8.39 17.36 -13.83
CA ASN A 289 8.45 18.28 -14.97
C ASN A 289 9.05 17.61 -16.21
N ASP A 290 9.99 16.68 -16.00
CA ASP A 290 10.66 15.93 -17.07
C ASP A 290 9.86 14.69 -17.52
N GLY A 291 8.71 14.38 -16.90
CA GLY A 291 7.86 13.23 -17.23
C GLY A 291 8.41 11.87 -16.75
N ILE A 292 9.39 11.89 -15.85
CA ILE A 292 10.08 10.71 -15.29
C ILE A 292 9.35 10.17 -14.06
N VAL A 293 8.77 11.07 -13.27
CA VAL A 293 8.03 10.74 -12.03
C VAL A 293 6.54 10.86 -12.31
N ASP A 294 5.80 9.80 -12.02
CA ASP A 294 4.34 9.81 -12.14
C ASP A 294 3.66 10.43 -10.89
N HIS A 295 2.39 10.77 -11.06
CA HIS A 295 1.57 11.37 -10.02
C HIS A 295 1.32 10.42 -8.83
N LEU A 296 1.32 9.10 -9.04
CA LEU A 296 1.07 8.12 -8.00
C LEU A 296 2.24 8.06 -7.02
N MET A 297 3.46 8.13 -7.52
CA MET A 297 4.67 8.19 -6.71
C MET A 297 4.72 9.46 -5.85
N ILE A 298 4.32 10.61 -6.41
CA ILE A 298 4.20 11.88 -5.65
C ILE A 298 3.16 11.76 -4.54
N ILE A 299 1.98 11.21 -4.87
CA ILE A 299 0.90 11.00 -3.89
C ILE A 299 1.38 10.12 -2.74
N GLN A 300 2.09 9.02 -3.04
CA GLN A 300 2.60 8.11 -2.01
C GLN A 300 3.71 8.77 -1.16
N ALA A 301 4.62 9.51 -1.77
CA ALA A 301 5.69 10.17 -1.02
C ALA A 301 5.16 11.27 -0.08
N ILE A 302 4.17 12.05 -0.53
CA ILE A 302 3.52 13.06 0.30
C ILE A 302 2.68 12.41 1.39
N ASN A 303 2.02 11.27 1.10
CA ASN A 303 1.35 10.49 2.14
C ASN A 303 2.33 10.15 3.27
N ASP A 304 3.46 9.55 2.92
CA ASP A 304 4.44 9.08 3.89
C ASP A 304 5.09 10.26 4.66
N ASP A 305 5.32 11.39 3.99
CA ASP A 305 5.83 12.60 4.63
C ASP A 305 4.81 13.24 5.58
N CYS A 306 3.52 13.31 5.21
CA CYS A 306 2.45 13.77 6.10
C CYS A 306 2.27 12.82 7.31
N ASP A 307 2.34 11.51 7.08
CA ASP A 307 2.24 10.51 8.15
C ASP A 307 3.39 10.66 9.15
N ASP A 308 4.63 10.86 8.68
CA ASP A 308 5.76 11.15 9.57
C ASP A 308 5.62 12.51 10.25
N ALA A 309 5.36 13.56 9.47
CA ALA A 309 5.28 14.94 9.96
C ALA A 309 4.20 15.13 11.04
N SER A 310 3.08 14.42 10.92
CA SER A 310 2.01 14.44 11.92
C SER A 310 2.39 13.70 13.22
N LYS A 311 3.13 12.58 13.15
CA LYS A 311 3.59 11.83 14.33
C LYS A 311 4.54 12.64 15.21
N ILE A 312 5.43 13.42 14.58
CA ILE A 312 6.48 14.17 15.28
C ILE A 312 6.26 15.68 15.25
N THR A 313 5.07 16.14 14.83
CA THR A 313 4.69 17.57 14.80
C THR A 313 5.74 18.46 14.12
N ARG A 314 6.21 18.06 12.93
CA ARG A 314 7.12 18.86 12.09
C ARG A 314 6.42 19.34 10.82
N ARG A 315 7.07 20.27 10.13
CA ARG A 315 6.70 20.62 8.76
C ARG A 315 7.06 19.48 7.79
N THR A 316 6.26 19.33 6.75
CA THR A 316 6.54 18.42 5.63
C THR A 316 7.83 18.82 4.90
N HIS A 317 8.55 17.83 4.36
CA HIS A 317 9.66 18.04 3.45
C HIS A 317 9.20 18.49 2.07
N PHE A 318 8.05 17.99 1.61
CA PHE A 318 7.42 18.46 0.39
C PHE A 318 6.71 19.78 0.65
N ASP A 319 6.98 20.78 -0.19
CA ASP A 319 6.26 22.06 -0.16
C ASP A 319 4.81 21.86 -0.65
N PRO A 320 3.80 22.13 0.20
CA PRO A 320 2.40 22.02 -0.18
C PRO A 320 1.99 22.98 -1.30
N ASP A 321 2.66 24.13 -1.45
CA ASP A 321 2.34 25.05 -2.55
C ASP A 321 2.85 24.53 -3.90
N TRP A 322 4.08 24.00 -3.94
CA TRP A 322 4.54 23.25 -5.10
C TRP A 322 3.63 22.07 -5.42
N TYR A 323 3.24 21.29 -4.40
CA TYR A 323 2.34 20.17 -4.61
C TYR A 323 1.02 20.61 -5.23
N ARG A 324 0.41 21.67 -4.67
CA ARG A 324 -0.81 22.27 -5.22
C ARG A 324 -0.63 22.67 -6.68
N LEU A 325 0.46 23.32 -7.05
CA LEU A 325 0.72 23.70 -8.45
C LEU A 325 0.74 22.48 -9.37
N THR A 326 1.33 21.38 -8.90
CA THR A 326 1.47 20.11 -9.62
C THR A 326 0.11 19.44 -9.86
N VAL A 327 -0.76 19.39 -8.85
CA VAL A 327 -2.06 18.70 -8.93
C VAL A 327 -3.23 19.60 -9.32
N LYS A 328 -3.05 20.93 -9.37
CA LYS A 328 -4.09 21.89 -9.74
C LYS A 328 -4.81 21.56 -11.05
N PRO A 329 -4.14 21.11 -12.13
CA PRO A 329 -4.85 20.74 -13.35
C PRO A 329 -5.79 19.53 -13.15
N ILE A 330 -5.38 18.56 -12.34
CA ILE A 330 -6.23 17.42 -11.95
C ILE A 330 -7.45 17.96 -11.20
N TRP A 331 -7.26 18.92 -10.29
CA TRP A 331 -8.36 19.50 -9.55
C TRP A 331 -9.35 20.24 -10.45
N ALA A 332 -8.85 21.08 -11.35
CA ALA A 332 -9.70 21.86 -12.25
C ALA A 332 -10.55 20.97 -13.19
N LEU A 333 -10.02 19.82 -13.61
CA LEU A 333 -10.77 18.84 -14.40
C LEU A 333 -11.77 18.08 -13.54
N ALA A 334 -11.37 17.65 -12.34
CA ALA A 334 -12.23 16.89 -11.45
C ALA A 334 -13.41 17.72 -10.93
N GLU A 335 -13.19 18.99 -10.55
CA GLU A 335 -14.24 19.86 -10.01
C GLU A 335 -15.40 20.10 -10.98
N GLN A 336 -15.18 19.94 -12.29
CA GLN A 336 -16.22 20.05 -13.31
C GLN A 336 -17.16 18.83 -13.37
N ILE A 337 -16.69 17.69 -12.89
CA ILE A 337 -17.42 16.41 -12.93
C ILE A 337 -17.87 15.95 -11.54
N LEU A 338 -17.44 16.65 -10.48
CA LEU A 338 -17.86 16.31 -9.13
C LEU A 338 -19.37 16.55 -8.98
N PRO A 339 -20.09 15.61 -8.34
CA PRO A 339 -21.49 15.82 -7.97
C PRO A 339 -21.65 17.12 -7.17
N PRO A 340 -22.68 17.93 -7.44
CA PRO A 340 -22.86 19.20 -6.74
C PRO A 340 -23.22 18.94 -5.27
N ILE A 341 -22.48 19.58 -4.36
CA ILE A 341 -22.78 19.62 -2.93
C ILE A 341 -23.21 21.05 -2.55
N PRO A 342 -24.37 21.25 -1.91
CA PRO A 342 -24.79 22.56 -1.40
C PRO A 342 -23.75 23.16 -0.47
N GLU A 343 -23.41 24.43 -0.69
CA GLU A 343 -22.40 25.15 0.10
C GLU A 343 -22.73 25.17 1.61
N THR A 344 -24.02 25.18 1.95
CA THR A 344 -24.51 25.11 3.32
C THR A 344 -24.06 23.87 4.08
N ALA A 345 -23.73 22.76 3.39
CA ALA A 345 -23.27 21.53 4.01
C ALA A 345 -21.86 21.66 4.61
N PHE A 346 -21.00 22.50 4.02
CA PHE A 346 -19.58 22.58 4.37
C PHE A 346 -19.07 23.96 4.78
N ALA A 347 -19.73 25.05 4.38
CA ALA A 347 -19.27 26.41 4.67
C ALA A 347 -19.49 26.83 6.13
N ASN A 348 -20.43 26.21 6.85
CA ASN A 348 -20.78 26.59 8.22
C ASN A 348 -19.76 26.07 9.25
N VAL A 349 -18.57 26.65 9.30
CA VAL A 349 -17.51 26.32 10.27
C VAL A 349 -17.69 27.12 11.57
N ASN A 350 -17.42 26.48 12.71
CA ASN A 350 -17.53 27.08 14.04
C ASN A 350 -16.87 28.48 14.07
N PRO A 351 -17.55 29.53 14.57
CA PRO A 351 -16.99 30.88 14.66
C PRO A 351 -15.71 30.98 15.48
N ALA A 352 -15.46 30.05 16.42
CA ALA A 352 -14.25 30.01 17.23
C ALA A 352 -12.96 29.70 16.42
N ILE A 353 -13.08 29.24 15.16
CA ILE A 353 -11.94 29.10 14.26
C ILE A 353 -11.68 30.47 13.61
N GLU A 354 -10.90 31.28 14.31
CA GLU A 354 -10.59 32.67 13.95
C GLU A 354 -9.46 32.79 12.90
N ILE A 355 -8.52 31.84 12.89
CA ILE A 355 -7.39 31.85 11.94
C ILE A 355 -7.93 31.63 10.52
N PRO A 356 -7.78 32.60 9.60
CA PRO A 356 -8.38 32.53 8.26
C PRO A 356 -7.88 31.36 7.41
N GLU A 357 -6.59 31.02 7.53
CA GLU A 357 -5.96 29.87 6.86
C GLU A 357 -6.61 28.58 7.33
N LEU A 358 -6.68 28.39 8.66
CA LEU A 358 -7.26 27.21 9.27
C LEU A 358 -8.74 27.08 8.91
N ARG A 359 -9.50 28.19 8.95
CA ARG A 359 -10.91 28.22 8.55
C ARG A 359 -11.10 27.73 7.11
N ARG A 360 -10.27 28.19 6.16
CA ARG A 360 -10.30 27.73 4.76
C ARG A 360 -10.03 26.23 4.63
N LEU A 361 -9.05 25.72 5.39
CA LEU A 361 -8.74 24.28 5.41
C LEU A 361 -9.90 23.45 5.97
N PHE A 362 -10.55 23.92 7.04
CA PHE A 362 -11.74 23.26 7.59
C PHE A 362 -12.90 23.23 6.59
N ILE A 363 -13.17 24.33 5.90
CA ILE A 363 -14.21 24.38 4.84
C ILE A 363 -13.90 23.35 3.76
N ALA A 364 -12.66 23.29 3.28
CA ALA A 364 -12.24 22.34 2.25
C ALA A 364 -12.34 20.88 2.73
N SER A 365 -11.87 20.57 3.94
CA SER A 365 -11.98 19.23 4.53
C SER A 365 -13.43 18.79 4.68
N ARG A 366 -14.32 19.72 5.09
CA ARG A 366 -15.76 19.44 5.18
C ARG A 366 -16.40 19.25 3.81
N HIS A 367 -15.96 19.98 2.80
CA HIS A 367 -16.44 19.77 1.43
C HIS A 367 -16.11 18.34 0.97
N GLN A 368 -14.90 17.84 1.24
CA GLN A 368 -14.57 16.44 0.95
C GLN A 368 -15.42 15.46 1.77
N ALA A 369 -15.60 15.73 3.07
CA ALA A 369 -16.38 14.88 3.96
C ALA A 369 -17.86 14.80 3.55
N ALA A 370 -18.43 15.89 3.04
CA ALA A 370 -19.84 15.97 2.66
C ALA A 370 -20.26 14.94 1.60
N PHE A 371 -19.33 14.47 0.76
CA PHE A 371 -19.59 13.39 -0.19
C PHE A 371 -19.77 12.01 0.47
N GLY A 372 -19.28 11.83 1.70
CA GLY A 372 -19.29 10.55 2.43
C GLY A 372 -20.02 10.59 3.79
N GLU A 373 -20.70 11.69 4.12
CA GLU A 373 -21.54 11.82 5.32
C GLU A 373 -22.97 11.32 5.07
N ASP A 374 -23.52 10.61 6.06
CA ASP A 374 -24.88 10.06 6.00
C ASP A 374 -25.90 11.22 5.94
N GLY A 375 -26.71 11.26 4.87
CA GLY A 375 -27.70 12.31 4.61
C GLY A 375 -27.47 13.12 3.33
N MET A 376 -26.25 13.07 2.77
CA MET A 376 -25.89 13.72 1.49
C MET A 376 -25.41 12.70 0.45
N GLN A 377 -25.79 11.42 0.63
CA GLN A 377 -25.36 10.31 -0.23
C GLN A 377 -25.66 10.63 -1.70
N VAL A 378 -24.60 10.95 -2.42
CA VAL A 378 -24.63 11.12 -3.86
C VAL A 378 -24.91 9.76 -4.47
N SER A 379 -25.91 9.67 -5.34
CA SER A 379 -26.24 8.42 -6.02
C SER A 379 -25.07 7.95 -6.89
N ASP A 380 -24.92 6.63 -7.07
CA ASP A 380 -23.80 6.08 -7.85
C ASP A 380 -23.78 6.60 -9.31
N GLU A 381 -24.96 6.91 -9.84
CA GLU A 381 -25.14 7.47 -11.19
C GLU A 381 -24.59 8.90 -11.30
N ALA A 382 -24.70 9.71 -10.24
CA ALA A 382 -24.26 11.10 -10.25
C ALA A 382 -22.72 11.24 -10.28
N TRP A 383 -21.98 10.17 -9.95
CA TRP A 383 -20.53 10.10 -10.12
C TRP A 383 -20.09 9.84 -11.56
N GLY A 384 -21.03 9.50 -12.45
CA GLY A 384 -20.76 9.30 -13.87
C GLY A 384 -20.00 8.01 -14.20
N PRO A 385 -19.43 7.91 -15.41
CA PRO A 385 -18.70 6.74 -15.88
C PRO A 385 -17.39 6.51 -15.11
N PRO A 386 -16.75 5.33 -15.29
CA PRO A 386 -15.48 4.98 -14.66
C PRO A 386 -14.39 6.06 -14.75
N GLU A 387 -14.17 6.67 -15.91
CA GLU A 387 -13.11 7.67 -16.07
C GLU A 387 -13.35 8.90 -15.18
N GLN A 388 -14.62 9.24 -14.93
CA GLN A 388 -14.98 10.35 -14.06
C GLN A 388 -14.74 10.02 -12.59
N LYS A 389 -15.14 8.84 -12.11
CA LYS A 389 -14.86 8.52 -10.72
C LYS A 389 -13.35 8.35 -10.46
N GLU A 390 -12.56 7.91 -11.44
CA GLU A 390 -11.08 7.88 -11.38
C GLU A 390 -10.50 9.26 -11.08
N LEU A 391 -10.96 10.24 -11.84
CA LEU A 391 -10.55 11.63 -11.68
C LEU A 391 -11.06 12.23 -10.36
N ALA A 392 -12.27 11.86 -9.91
CA ALA A 392 -12.80 12.25 -8.60
C ALA A 392 -11.96 11.65 -7.45
N PHE A 393 -11.54 10.38 -7.54
CA PHE A 393 -10.64 9.78 -6.56
C PHE A 393 -9.30 10.50 -6.51
N ALA A 394 -8.72 10.80 -7.67
CA ALA A 394 -7.48 11.56 -7.75
C ALA A 394 -7.65 12.93 -7.05
N TRP A 395 -8.79 13.60 -7.24
CA TRP A 395 -9.13 14.82 -6.50
C TRP A 395 -9.17 14.57 -4.99
N PHE A 396 -9.93 13.58 -4.50
CA PHE A 396 -10.02 13.31 -3.06
C PHE A 396 -8.67 13.06 -2.40
N VAL A 397 -7.88 12.17 -3.00
CA VAL A 397 -6.57 11.81 -2.47
C VAL A 397 -5.64 13.01 -2.52
N THR A 398 -5.56 13.74 -3.62
CA THR A 398 -4.61 14.86 -3.73
C THR A 398 -5.02 16.08 -2.91
N GLN A 399 -6.31 16.43 -2.86
CA GLN A 399 -6.80 17.50 -1.98
C GLN A 399 -6.55 17.16 -0.51
N SER A 400 -6.90 15.95 -0.05
CA SER A 400 -6.73 15.58 1.36
C SER A 400 -5.27 15.62 1.80
N LYS A 401 -4.34 15.23 0.92
CA LYS A 401 -2.89 15.35 1.18
C LYS A 401 -2.42 16.79 1.21
N TYR A 402 -2.88 17.64 0.30
CA TYR A 402 -2.58 19.06 0.32
C TYR A 402 -3.09 19.72 1.61
N LEU A 403 -4.34 19.45 2.00
CA LEU A 403 -4.94 20.01 3.20
C LEU A 403 -4.17 19.58 4.45
N MET A 404 -3.85 18.30 4.59
CA MET A 404 -3.05 17.79 5.71
C MET A 404 -1.67 18.47 5.76
N ALA A 405 -0.97 18.53 4.63
CA ALA A 405 0.35 19.15 4.55
C ALA A 405 0.30 20.64 4.90
N LYS A 406 -0.77 21.35 4.49
CA LYS A 406 -0.99 22.75 4.88
C LYS A 406 -1.30 22.96 6.35
N VAL A 407 -2.09 22.08 6.96
CA VAL A 407 -2.34 22.14 8.41
C VAL A 407 -1.03 22.01 9.18
N LEU A 408 -0.13 21.13 8.75
CA LEU A 408 1.19 20.92 9.38
C LEU A 408 2.18 22.09 9.20
N GLN A 409 1.81 23.12 8.44
CA GLN A 409 2.61 24.34 8.27
C GLN A 409 2.14 25.53 9.12
N ILE A 410 0.88 25.50 9.59
CA ILE A 410 0.29 26.47 10.50
C ILE A 410 0.77 26.14 11.91
#